data_AF-A0A926S5M3-F1
#
_entry.id   AF-A0A926S5M3-F1
#
_cell.length_a   1.000
_cell.length_b   1.000
_cell.length_c   1.000
_cell.angle_alpha   90.00
_cell.angle_beta   90.00
_cell.angle_gamma   90.00
#
_symmetry.space_group_name_H-M   'P 1'
#
loop_
_entity.id
_entity.type
_entity.pdbx_description
1 polymer ?
#
loop_
_entity_poly.entity_id
_entity_poly.type
_entity_poly.pdbx_seq_one_letter_code
_entity_poly.pdbx_strand_id
1 'polypeptide(L)' 'MYFFRKKDPNRPTSFNLKVMHIINAIAITMFLAGIIYKLIYWFVLKK' A
#
# COMPACT_ATOMS: atom_id res chain seq x y z
N MET A 1 -15.39 -1.30 -22.22
CA MET A 1 -16.02 -0.26 -21.37
C MET A 1 -16.74 -0.90 -20.18
N TYR A 2 -16.07 -1.01 -19.02
CA TYR A 2 -16.66 -1.54 -17.77
C TYR A 2 -16.84 -0.44 -16.70
N PHE A 3 -16.55 0.82 -17.06
CA PHE A 3 -16.46 1.96 -16.14
C PHE A 3 -17.80 2.66 -15.85
N PHE A 4 -18.86 2.40 -16.63
CA PHE A 4 -20.20 2.99 -16.44
C PHE A 4 -21.24 1.99 -15.89
N ARG A 5 -20.81 0.80 -15.46
CA ARG A 5 -21.72 -0.19 -14.86
C ARG A 5 -21.98 0.20 -13.41
N LYS A 6 -23.25 0.38 -13.04
CA LYS A 6 -23.67 0.60 -11.63
C LYS A 6 -23.00 -0.46 -10.74
N LYS A 7 -22.52 -0.03 -9.57
CA LYS A 7 -21.89 -0.93 -8.59
C LYS A 7 -22.94 -1.98 -8.22
N ASP A 8 -22.71 -3.20 -8.66
CA ASP A 8 -23.60 -4.33 -8.38
C ASP A 8 -23.50 -4.66 -6.89
N PRO A 9 -24.59 -4.46 -6.12
CA PRO A 9 -24.60 -4.65 -4.67
C PRO A 9 -24.45 -6.12 -4.28
N ASN A 10 -24.67 -7.07 -5.19
CA ASN A 10 -24.53 -8.51 -4.94
C ASN A 10 -23.10 -9.01 -5.16
N ARG A 11 -22.14 -8.14 -5.51
CA ARG A 11 -20.75 -8.59 -5.66
C ARG A 11 -20.15 -8.94 -4.31
N PRO A 12 -19.51 -10.11 -4.19
CA PRO A 12 -18.89 -10.51 -2.95
C PRO A 12 -17.78 -9.52 -2.62
N THR A 13 -17.97 -8.74 -1.56
CA THR A 13 -16.85 -8.05 -0.91
C THR A 13 -16.03 -9.11 -0.20
N SER A 14 -15.05 -9.67 -0.90
CA SER A 14 -14.19 -10.68 -0.30
C SER A 14 -13.28 -10.02 0.74
N PHE A 15 -13.43 -10.42 2.00
CA PHE A 15 -12.55 -10.03 3.10
C PHE A 15 -11.06 -10.26 2.72
N ASN A 16 -10.76 -11.36 2.01
CA ASN A 16 -9.42 -11.70 1.55
C ASN A 16 -8.79 -10.62 0.66
N LEU A 17 -9.53 -10.04 -0.29
CA LEU A 17 -9.01 -8.96 -1.14
C LEU A 17 -8.73 -7.69 -0.34
N LYS A 18 -9.59 -7.37 0.64
CA LYS A 18 -9.37 -6.21 1.54
C LYS A 18 -8.09 -6.40 2.36
N VAL A 19 -7.90 -7.60 2.92
CA VAL A 19 -6.69 -7.95 3.69
C VAL A 19 -5.45 -7.92 2.80
N MET A 20 -5.52 -8.45 1.58
CA MET A 20 -4.41 -8.43 0.63
C MET A 20 -3.94 -7.00 0.32
N HIS A 21 -4.86 -6.06 0.10
CA HIS A 21 -4.50 -4.65 -0.12
C HIS A 21 -3.92 -3.99 1.13
N ILE A 22 -4.41 -4.32 2.32
CA ILE A 22 -3.86 -3.80 3.58
C ILE A 22 -2.42 -4.29 3.76
N ILE A 23 -2.17 -5.59 3.58
CA ILE A 23 -0.81 -6.16 3.69
C ILE A 23 0.12 -5.47 2.70
N ASN A 24 -0.31 -5.29 1.44
CA ASN A 24 0.51 -4.63 0.43
C ASN A 24 0.80 -3.16 0.78
N ALA A 25 -0.20 -2.42 1.29
CA ALA A 25 -0.01 -1.04 1.72
C ALA A 25 0.98 -0.93 2.89
N ILE A 26 0.91 -1.85 3.86
CA ILE A 26 1.85 -1.92 4.99
C ILE A 26 3.27 -2.21 4.46
N ALA A 27 3.43 -3.19 3.57
CA ALA A 27 4.73 -3.54 3.01
C ALA A 27 5.41 -2.37 2.31
N ILE A 28 4.68 -1.65 1.45
CA ILE A 28 5.20 -0.46 0.76
C ILE A 28 5.55 0.64 1.77
N THR A 29 4.70 0.86 2.77
CA THR A 29 4.94 1.89 3.80
C THR A 29 6.21 1.59 4.60
N MET A 30 6.41 0.35 5.04
CA MET A 30 7.62 -0.06 5.75
C MET A 30 8.88 0.07 4.87
N PHE A 31 8.79 -0.32 3.60
CA PHE A 31 9.89 -0.18 2.66
C PHE A 31 10.32 1.28 2.47
N LEU A 32 9.36 2.18 2.23
CA LEU A 32 9.62 3.60 2.08
C LEU A 32 10.18 4.23 3.36
N ALA A 33 9.65 3.86 4.53
CA ALA A 33 10.18 4.31 5.81
C ALA A 33 11.65 3.89 5.99
N GLY A 34 12.01 2.66 5.61
CA GLY A 34 13.39 2.17 5.62
C GLY A 34 14.33 2.96 4.70
N ILE A 35 13.87 3.28 3.47
CA ILE A 35 14.62 4.12 2.54
C ILE A 35 14.85 5.51 3.14
N ILE A 36 13.80 6.16 3.65
CA ILE A 36 13.88 7.48 4.26
C ILE A 36 14.86 7.47 5.43
N TYR A 37 14.76 6.47 6.32
CA TYR A 37 15.69 6.31 7.43
C TYR A 37 17.14 6.20 6.97
N LYS A 38 17.41 5.36 5.95
CA LYS A 38 18.76 5.22 5.41
C LYS A 38 19.25 6.55 4.81
N LEU A 39 18.42 7.24 4.03
CA LEU A 39 18.79 8.52 3.45
C LEU A 39 19.14 9.54 4.53
N ILE A 40 18.31 9.68 5.55
CA ILE A 40 18.58 10.56 6.71
C ILE A 40 19.90 10.17 7.38
N TYR A 41 20.08 8.89 7.69
CA TYR A 41 21.33 8.40 8.29
C TYR A 41 22.54 8.75 7.43
N TRP A 42 22.43 8.59 6.11
CA TRP A 42 23.53 8.89 5.19
C TRP A 42 23.85 10.38 5.11
N PHE A 43 22.83 11.24 4.99
CA PHE A 43 23.01 12.68 4.82
C PHE A 43 23.36 13.41 6.12
N VAL A 44 22.83 12.95 7.26
CA VAL A 44 22.99 13.63 8.56
C VAL A 44 24.12 13.01 9.38
N LEU A 45 24.19 11.68 9.44
CA LEU A 45 25.10 10.98 10.34
C LEU A 45 26.43 10.58 9.67
N LYS A 46 26.43 10.41 8.35
CA LYS A 46 27.62 10.05 7.55
C LYS A 46 28.17 11.24 6.76
N LYS A 47 28.08 12.44 7.34
CA LYS A 47 28.83 13.61 6.91
C LYS A 47 30.25 13.54 7.46
#